data_AF-A0A813LJY9-F1
#
_entry.id   AF-A0A813LJY9-F1
#
_cell.length_a   1.000
_cell.length_b   1.000
_cell.length_c   1.000
_cell.angle_alpha   90.00
_cell.angle_beta   90.00
_cell.angle_gamma   90.00
#
_symmetry.space_group_name_H-M   'P 1'
#
loop_
_entity.id
_entity.type
_entity.pdbx_description
1 polymer ?
#
loop_
_entity_poly.entity_id
_entity_poly.type
_entity_poly.pdbx_seq_one_letter_code
_entity_poly.pdbx_strand_id
1 'polypeptide(L)'
;GFRPQAAMGQSAAFCQCADGLEEMLEVDQIKLIVADNSVRDVLKEKQEQNKKQVAQLAKALRARAIKDKAEAWKKVGTEFAVQKMIWESMSLQRGKSYQGEIAMMESKLMFATRSYEAQPDDAVEALKTCIEKNTKGAELLGGGLSQSMQAVFRSIERAGPRQELASLLERALEISSAAVQPAASKLASWEELSDELNKLLAGSHLQDPRMEFALRTSWKGMTSAAAAEGVLVAQDASGEKPTVGS
;
A
#
# COMPACT_ATOMS: atom_id res chain seq x y z
N GLY A 1 4.82 -8.93 -52.44
CA GLY A 1 4.08 -7.71 -52.11
C GLY A 1 2.70 -8.10 -51.64
N PHE A 2 2.36 -7.74 -50.40
CA PHE A 2 1.01 -7.60 -49.87
C PHE A 2 1.16 -6.82 -48.56
N ARG A 3 0.77 -5.55 -48.56
CA ARG A 3 0.65 -4.70 -47.35
C ARG A 3 -0.78 -4.82 -46.83
N PRO A 4 -0.99 -5.00 -45.53
CA PRO A 4 -2.22 -4.57 -44.88
C PRO A 4 -2.05 -3.16 -44.30
N GLN A 5 -3.06 -2.33 -44.59
CA GLN A 5 -3.23 -0.96 -44.12
C GLN A 5 -3.61 -0.87 -42.64
N ALA A 6 -3.43 0.34 -42.12
CA ALA A 6 -3.62 0.80 -40.76
C ALA A 6 -5.05 0.65 -40.21
N ALA A 7 -5.13 0.54 -38.88
CA ALA A 7 -6.23 1.09 -38.11
C ALA A 7 -5.64 1.76 -36.85
N MET A 8 -5.42 3.07 -36.94
CA MET A 8 -5.24 3.94 -35.78
C MET A 8 -6.61 4.09 -35.11
N GLY A 9 -6.73 3.57 -33.89
CA GLY A 9 -7.83 3.86 -32.97
C GLY A 9 -7.30 4.64 -31.78
N GLN A 10 -7.04 5.94 -31.96
CA GLN A 10 -6.88 6.88 -30.86
C GLN A 10 -8.28 7.24 -30.35
N SER A 11 -8.67 6.76 -29.18
CA SER A 11 -9.67 7.44 -28.33
C SER A 11 -9.77 6.72 -26.98
N ALA A 12 -9.23 7.34 -25.93
CA ALA A 12 -9.81 7.27 -24.59
C ALA A 12 -9.16 8.31 -23.67
N ALA A 13 -9.89 9.41 -23.49
CA ALA A 13 -10.02 10.18 -22.25
C ALA A 13 -8.72 10.65 -21.56
N PHE A 14 -8.28 11.85 -21.97
CA PHE A 14 -7.50 12.75 -21.13
C PHE A 14 -8.36 13.12 -19.92
N CYS A 15 -8.02 12.59 -18.75
CA CYS A 15 -8.68 12.91 -17.49
C CYS A 15 -8.17 14.28 -17.02
N GLN A 16 -8.85 15.35 -17.42
CA GLN A 16 -8.73 16.65 -16.75
C GLN A 16 -9.44 16.55 -15.40
N CYS A 17 -8.71 16.19 -14.35
CA CYS A 17 -9.18 16.31 -12.98
C CYS A 17 -8.36 17.37 -12.26
N ALA A 18 -8.93 18.58 -12.22
CA ALA A 18 -8.89 19.49 -11.07
C ALA A 18 -7.50 19.89 -10.52
N ASP A 19 -6.67 20.52 -11.35
CA ASP A 19 -5.75 21.55 -10.87
C ASP A 19 -6.54 22.86 -10.78
N GLY A 20 -7.20 23.11 -9.66
CA GLY A 20 -8.01 24.31 -9.51
C GLY A 20 -8.79 24.37 -8.20
N LEU A 21 -8.07 24.64 -7.11
CA LEU A 21 -8.43 25.36 -5.88
C LEU A 21 -7.62 24.81 -4.68
N GLU A 22 -6.29 24.79 -4.78
CA GLU A 22 -5.47 25.05 -3.58
C GLU A 22 -5.34 26.57 -3.45
N GLU A 23 -6.50 27.21 -3.23
CA GLU A 23 -6.53 28.59 -2.75
C GLU A 23 -5.99 28.53 -1.33
N MET A 24 -4.73 28.97 -1.17
CA MET A 24 -4.14 29.28 0.13
C MET A 24 -5.05 30.32 0.81
N LEU A 25 -6.02 29.86 1.57
CA LEU A 25 -6.61 30.68 2.61
C LEU A 25 -5.47 30.97 3.59
N GLU A 26 -4.92 32.18 3.47
CA GLU A 26 -4.02 32.75 4.46
C GLU A 26 -4.60 32.50 5.85
N VAL A 27 -3.76 32.06 6.77
CA VAL A 27 -4.10 31.71 8.16
C VAL A 27 -4.91 32.81 8.87
N ASP A 28 -4.83 34.05 8.38
CA ASP A 28 -5.59 35.19 8.90
C ASP A 28 -7.07 35.25 8.47
N GLN A 29 -7.49 34.64 7.35
CA GLN A 29 -8.93 34.55 7.01
C GLN A 29 -9.68 33.50 7.85
N ILE A 30 -8.98 32.49 8.36
CA ILE A 30 -9.56 31.47 9.25
C ILE A 30 -9.99 32.11 10.59
N LYS A 31 -9.32 33.17 11.05
CA LYS A 31 -9.63 33.84 12.32
C LYS A 31 -10.98 34.58 12.32
N LEU A 32 -11.48 35.02 11.16
CA LEU A 32 -12.71 35.84 11.08
C LEU A 32 -14.01 34.99 11.03
N ILE A 33 -13.91 33.70 10.71
CA ILE A 33 -15.06 32.82 10.41
C ILE A 33 -15.48 31.96 11.63
N VAL A 34 -14.67 31.92 12.69
CA VAL A 34 -14.83 31.00 13.85
C VAL A 34 -15.95 31.41 14.85
N ALA A 35 -16.59 32.57 14.64
CA ALA A 35 -17.69 33.02 15.51
C ALA A 35 -19.04 32.33 15.22
N ASP A 36 -19.18 31.60 14.11
CA ASP A 36 -20.42 30.92 13.75
C ASP A 36 -20.39 29.43 14.16
N ASN A 37 -21.37 29.01 14.97
CA ASN A 37 -21.54 27.61 15.38
C ASN A 37 -21.65 26.66 14.17
N SER A 38 -22.15 27.16 13.02
CA SER A 38 -22.24 26.43 11.76
C SER A 38 -20.89 25.89 11.27
N VAL A 39 -19.81 26.67 11.43
CA VAL A 39 -18.48 26.31 10.92
C VAL A 39 -17.85 25.18 11.75
N ARG A 40 -18.10 25.18 13.07
CA ARG A 40 -17.62 24.10 13.95
C ARG A 40 -18.29 22.77 13.61
N ASP A 41 -19.58 22.79 13.30
CA ASP A 41 -20.32 21.57 12.97
C ASP A 41 -19.84 20.98 11.63
N VAL A 42 -19.60 21.83 10.61
CA VAL A 42 -19.01 21.40 9.33
C VAL A 42 -17.61 20.82 9.51
N LEU A 43 -16.77 21.43 10.36
CA LEU A 43 -15.42 20.92 10.65
C LEU A 43 -15.45 19.55 11.35
N LYS A 44 -16.36 19.37 12.32
CA LYS A 44 -16.55 18.07 13.00
C LYS A 44 -17.01 16.99 12.03
N GLU A 45 -17.96 17.31 11.15
CA GLU A 45 -18.45 16.36 10.15
C GLU A 45 -17.32 15.94 9.19
N LYS A 46 -16.54 16.92 8.71
CA LYS A 46 -15.39 16.65 7.83
C LYS A 46 -14.30 15.83 8.54
N GLN A 47 -14.04 16.11 9.81
CA GLN A 47 -13.08 15.35 10.62
C GLN A 47 -13.54 13.89 10.79
N GLU A 48 -14.82 13.67 11.08
CA GLU A 48 -15.38 12.32 11.20
C GLU A 48 -15.36 11.57 9.87
N GLN A 49 -15.60 12.26 8.75
CA GLN A 49 -15.47 11.69 7.41
C GLN A 49 -14.02 11.27 7.12
N ASN A 50 -13.04 12.12 7.44
CA ASN A 50 -11.62 11.80 7.28
C ASN A 50 -11.22 10.59 8.13
N LYS A 51 -11.67 10.54 9.40
CA LYS A 51 -11.43 9.39 10.29
C LYS A 51 -11.97 8.09 9.70
N LYS A 52 -13.21 8.12 9.20
CA LYS A 52 -13.83 6.96 8.52
C LYS A 52 -13.05 6.54 7.27
N GLN A 53 -12.60 7.50 6.45
CA GLN A 53 -11.79 7.20 5.26
C GLN A 53 -10.45 6.58 5.63
N VAL A 54 -9.74 7.11 6.63
CA VAL A 54 -8.47 6.54 7.10
C VAL A 54 -8.65 5.13 7.65
N ALA A 55 -9.70 4.87 8.43
CA ALA A 55 -10.01 3.53 8.92
C ALA A 55 -10.30 2.54 7.77
N GLN A 56 -11.04 2.97 6.74
CA GLN A 56 -11.29 2.17 5.55
C GLN A 56 -10.01 1.88 4.76
N LEU A 57 -9.12 2.87 4.63
CA LEU A 57 -7.83 2.72 3.97
C LEU A 57 -6.92 1.73 4.71
N ALA A 58 -6.83 1.82 6.04
CA ALA A 58 -6.08 0.86 6.86
C ALA A 58 -6.58 -0.59 6.65
N LYS A 59 -7.91 -0.79 6.65
CA LYS A 59 -8.52 -2.09 6.36
C LYS A 59 -8.20 -2.56 4.92
N ALA A 60 -8.28 -1.67 3.94
CA ALA A 60 -8.00 -1.97 2.54
C ALA A 60 -6.53 -2.37 2.32
N LEU A 61 -5.58 -1.71 2.98
CA LEU A 61 -4.15 -2.04 2.92
C LEU A 61 -3.87 -3.46 3.41
N ARG A 62 -4.45 -3.85 4.55
CA ARG A 62 -4.32 -5.21 5.08
C ARG A 62 -4.94 -6.26 4.16
N ALA A 63 -6.17 -5.99 3.71
CA ALA A 63 -6.86 -6.88 2.78
C ALA A 63 -6.06 -7.09 1.49
N ARG A 64 -5.46 -6.01 0.95
CA ARG A 64 -4.61 -6.10 -0.24
C ARG A 64 -3.31 -6.85 0.02
N ALA A 65 -2.63 -6.65 1.15
CA ALA A 65 -1.44 -7.42 1.49
C ALA A 65 -1.71 -8.94 1.52
N ILE A 66 -2.82 -9.35 2.12
CA ILE A 66 -3.25 -10.76 2.16
C ILE A 66 -3.58 -11.27 0.76
N LYS A 67 -4.37 -10.51 0.00
CA LYS A 67 -4.83 -10.87 -1.34
C LYS A 67 -3.65 -11.04 -2.31
N ASP A 68 -2.75 -10.07 -2.37
CA ASP A 68 -1.61 -10.10 -3.29
C ASP A 68 -0.68 -11.29 -3.00
N LYS A 69 -0.46 -11.59 -1.71
CA LYS A 69 0.30 -12.79 -1.29
C LYS A 69 -0.39 -14.06 -1.77
N ALA A 70 -1.69 -14.21 -1.52
CA ALA A 70 -2.45 -15.39 -1.94
C ALA A 70 -2.48 -15.57 -3.46
N GLU A 71 -2.67 -14.48 -4.22
CA GLU A 71 -2.66 -14.52 -5.69
C GLU A 71 -1.28 -14.88 -6.25
N ALA A 72 -0.20 -14.37 -5.67
CA ALA A 72 1.15 -14.72 -6.08
C ALA A 72 1.45 -16.21 -5.86
N TRP A 73 1.10 -16.77 -4.69
CA TRP A 73 1.27 -18.19 -4.40
C TRP A 73 0.39 -19.07 -5.30
N LYS A 74 -0.86 -18.68 -5.54
CA LYS A 74 -1.75 -19.37 -6.48
C LYS A 74 -1.12 -19.43 -7.87
N LYS A 75 -0.53 -18.33 -8.35
CA LYS A 75 0.14 -18.27 -9.65
C LYS A 75 1.37 -19.17 -9.72
N VAL A 76 2.17 -19.24 -8.65
CA VAL A 76 3.27 -20.23 -8.57
C VAL A 76 2.74 -21.65 -8.69
N GLY A 77 1.63 -21.98 -8.02
CA GLY A 77 1.00 -23.30 -8.13
C GLY A 77 0.55 -23.64 -9.55
N THR A 78 -0.07 -22.69 -10.26
CA THR A 78 -0.51 -22.91 -11.65
C THR A 78 0.66 -23.08 -12.61
N GLU A 79 1.68 -22.23 -12.52
CA GLU A 79 2.88 -22.33 -13.36
C GLU A 79 3.69 -23.58 -13.04
N PHE A 80 3.71 -24.03 -11.79
CA PHE A 80 4.37 -25.27 -11.40
C PHE A 80 3.68 -26.49 -12.03
N ALA A 81 2.36 -26.51 -12.11
CA ALA A 81 1.64 -27.59 -12.81
C ALA A 81 2.01 -27.65 -14.30
N VAL A 82 2.14 -26.50 -14.96
CA VAL A 82 2.63 -26.42 -16.35
C VAL A 82 4.07 -26.92 -16.46
N GLN A 83 4.93 -26.50 -15.54
CA GLN A 83 6.34 -26.89 -15.53
C GLN A 83 6.53 -28.40 -15.38
N LYS A 84 5.70 -29.08 -14.59
CA LYS A 84 5.75 -30.55 -14.47
C LYS A 84 5.48 -31.24 -15.80
N MET A 85 4.48 -30.80 -16.56
CA MET A 85 4.20 -31.36 -17.89
C MET A 85 5.39 -31.16 -18.85
N ILE A 86 6.07 -30.01 -18.76
CA ILE A 86 7.29 -29.75 -19.54
C ILE A 86 8.40 -30.72 -19.13
N TRP A 87 8.62 -30.93 -17.83
CA TRP A 87 9.63 -31.86 -17.32
C TRP A 87 9.35 -33.31 -17.71
N GLU A 88 8.10 -33.75 -17.67
CA GLU A 88 7.68 -35.07 -18.15
C GLU A 88 8.06 -35.24 -19.63
N SER A 89 7.73 -34.26 -20.48
CA SER A 89 8.12 -34.26 -21.90
C SER A 89 9.64 -34.24 -22.09
N MET A 90 10.38 -33.46 -21.29
CA MET A 90 11.84 -33.39 -21.38
C MET A 90 12.52 -34.69 -20.96
N SER A 91 11.97 -35.37 -19.95
CA SER A 91 12.50 -36.64 -19.44
C SER A 91 12.48 -37.74 -20.50
N LEU A 92 11.49 -37.72 -21.40
CA LEU A 92 11.38 -38.64 -22.54
C LEU A 92 12.42 -38.33 -23.62
N GLN A 93 12.75 -37.05 -23.84
CA GLN A 93 13.62 -36.62 -24.93
C GLN A 93 15.12 -36.61 -24.57
N ARG A 94 15.46 -36.15 -23.35
CA ARG A 94 16.86 -35.87 -22.95
C ARG A 94 17.51 -36.96 -22.09
N GLY A 95 16.77 -38.03 -21.78
CA GLY A 95 17.31 -39.19 -21.05
C GLY A 95 17.53 -38.94 -19.54
N LYS A 96 18.30 -39.84 -18.91
CA LYS A 96 18.45 -39.92 -17.44
C LYS A 96 19.26 -38.79 -16.81
N SER A 97 20.02 -38.01 -17.58
CA SER A 97 20.96 -37.01 -17.07
C SER A 97 20.30 -35.89 -16.26
N TYR A 98 19.05 -35.52 -16.56
CA TYR A 98 18.33 -34.44 -15.88
C TYR A 98 17.33 -34.92 -14.83
N GLN A 99 17.09 -36.23 -14.72
CA GLN A 99 16.04 -36.77 -13.83
C GLN A 99 16.28 -36.42 -12.36
N GLY A 100 17.54 -36.48 -11.90
CA GLY A 100 17.90 -36.13 -10.53
C GLY A 100 17.67 -34.65 -10.20
N GLU A 101 18.03 -33.75 -11.12
CA GLU A 101 17.81 -32.31 -10.95
C GLU A 101 16.32 -31.95 -10.98
N ILE A 102 15.56 -32.53 -11.91
CA ILE A 102 14.11 -32.37 -12.00
C ILE A 102 13.45 -32.84 -10.70
N ALA A 103 13.77 -34.03 -10.20
CA ALA A 103 13.18 -34.56 -8.97
C ALA A 103 13.48 -33.68 -7.75
N MET A 104 14.70 -33.13 -7.66
CA MET A 104 15.07 -32.20 -6.59
C MET A 104 14.24 -30.90 -6.66
N MET A 105 14.15 -30.31 -7.85
CA MET A 105 13.40 -29.07 -8.08
C MET A 105 11.92 -29.28 -7.82
N GLU A 106 11.34 -30.37 -8.32
CA GLU A 106 9.95 -30.74 -8.07
C GLU A 106 9.66 -30.91 -6.58
N SER A 107 10.52 -31.63 -5.85
CA SER A 107 10.38 -31.83 -4.41
C SER A 107 10.36 -30.51 -3.64
N LYS A 108 11.29 -29.59 -3.95
CA LYS A 108 11.33 -28.26 -3.31
C LYS A 108 10.12 -27.39 -3.63
N LEU A 109 9.65 -27.40 -4.87
CA LEU A 109 8.45 -26.65 -5.27
C LEU A 109 7.17 -27.22 -4.66
N MET A 110 7.08 -28.55 -4.59
CA MET A 110 5.97 -29.23 -3.93
C MET A 110 5.96 -28.94 -2.43
N PHE A 111 7.13 -28.92 -1.77
CA PHE A 111 7.25 -28.46 -0.38
C PHE A 111 6.75 -27.02 -0.25
N ALA A 112 7.32 -26.07 -1.00
CA ALA A 112 6.96 -24.65 -0.92
C ALA A 112 5.46 -24.40 -1.12
N THR A 113 4.86 -25.02 -2.14
CA THR A 113 3.43 -24.85 -2.46
C THR A 113 2.49 -25.48 -1.44
N ARG A 114 2.94 -26.47 -0.66
CA ARG A 114 2.13 -27.10 0.42
C ARG A 114 2.35 -26.45 1.77
N SER A 115 3.54 -25.90 2.03
CA SER A 115 3.91 -25.38 3.34
C SER A 115 3.67 -23.88 3.49
N TYR A 116 3.41 -23.11 2.42
CA TYR A 116 3.36 -21.64 2.51
C TYR A 116 2.34 -21.07 3.51
N GLU A 117 1.28 -21.80 3.84
CA GLU A 117 0.28 -21.37 4.84
C GLU A 117 0.75 -21.63 6.28
N ALA A 118 1.44 -22.76 6.51
CA ALA A 118 1.88 -23.19 7.85
C ALA A 118 3.29 -22.67 8.19
N GLN A 119 4.19 -22.64 7.21
CA GLN A 119 5.61 -22.30 7.30
C GLN A 119 6.00 -21.38 6.12
N PRO A 120 5.56 -20.12 6.13
CA PRO A 120 5.78 -19.20 5.01
C PRO A 120 7.26 -18.93 4.73
N ASP A 121 8.09 -18.82 5.78
CA ASP A 121 9.51 -18.49 5.63
C ASP A 121 10.29 -19.65 4.99
N ASP A 122 10.05 -20.88 5.44
CA ASP A 122 10.65 -22.09 4.86
C ASP A 122 10.21 -22.29 3.40
N ALA A 123 8.94 -21.99 3.09
CA ALA A 123 8.42 -22.06 1.73
C ALA A 123 9.12 -21.04 0.80
N VAL A 124 9.35 -19.81 1.27
CA VAL A 124 10.08 -18.78 0.53
C VAL A 124 11.54 -19.19 0.30
N GLU A 125 12.20 -19.74 1.32
CA GLU A 125 13.58 -20.19 1.21
C GLU A 125 13.74 -21.36 0.23
N ALA A 126 12.75 -22.25 0.18
CA ALA A 126 12.69 -23.30 -0.83
C ALA A 126 12.56 -22.72 -2.25
N LEU A 127 11.75 -21.68 -2.47
CA LEU A 127 11.66 -20.99 -3.76
C LEU A 127 12.98 -20.30 -4.15
N LYS A 128 13.66 -19.62 -3.21
CA LYS A 128 14.96 -19.00 -3.47
C LYS A 128 15.99 -20.05 -3.87
N THR A 129 16.04 -21.18 -3.15
CA THR A 129 16.93 -22.28 -3.51
C THR A 129 16.68 -22.77 -4.95
N CYS A 130 15.41 -22.86 -5.37
CA CYS A 130 15.08 -23.25 -6.74
C CYS A 130 15.62 -22.25 -7.76
N ILE A 131 15.43 -20.95 -7.54
CA ILE A 131 15.95 -19.91 -8.44
C ILE A 131 17.48 -19.95 -8.50
N GLU A 132 18.16 -20.05 -7.37
CA GLU A 132 19.63 -20.13 -7.32
C GLU A 132 20.19 -21.38 -8.00
N LYS A 133 19.53 -22.53 -7.83
CA LYS A 133 19.89 -23.78 -8.52
C LYS A 133 19.67 -23.65 -10.02
N ASN A 134 18.58 -23.00 -10.41
CA ASN A 134 18.24 -22.79 -11.82
C ASN A 134 19.27 -21.93 -12.55
N THR A 135 19.76 -20.85 -11.92
CA THR A 135 20.77 -19.96 -12.52
C THR A 135 22.17 -20.58 -12.59
N LYS A 136 22.47 -21.56 -11.74
CA LYS A 136 23.77 -22.27 -11.71
C LYS A 136 23.77 -23.56 -12.54
N GLY A 137 22.61 -24.01 -13.02
CA GLY A 137 22.40 -25.36 -13.55
C GLY A 137 21.75 -25.37 -14.93
N ALA A 138 20.94 -26.40 -15.19
CA ALA A 138 20.37 -26.70 -16.49
C ALA A 138 19.19 -25.83 -16.94
N GLU A 139 18.93 -24.71 -16.27
CA GLU A 139 17.81 -23.79 -16.57
C GLU A 139 16.45 -24.51 -16.70
N LEU A 140 16.13 -25.37 -15.73
CA LEU A 140 14.92 -26.18 -15.72
C LEU A 140 13.63 -25.40 -15.44
N LEU A 141 13.71 -24.16 -14.96
CA LEU A 141 12.56 -23.30 -14.70
C LEU A 141 12.25 -22.45 -15.93
N GLY A 142 11.03 -22.58 -16.45
CA GLY A 142 10.50 -21.67 -17.46
C GLY A 142 10.38 -20.23 -16.95
N GLY A 143 10.37 -19.29 -17.89
CA GLY A 143 10.25 -17.85 -17.57
C GLY A 143 8.99 -17.51 -16.78
N GLY A 144 7.84 -18.13 -17.11
CA GLY A 144 6.57 -17.91 -16.41
C GLY A 144 6.61 -18.30 -14.93
N LEU A 145 7.19 -19.47 -14.63
CA LEU A 145 7.36 -19.95 -13.26
C LEU A 145 8.35 -19.07 -12.48
N SER A 146 9.50 -18.74 -13.09
CA SER A 146 10.51 -17.86 -12.47
C SER A 146 9.95 -16.48 -12.14
N GLN A 147 9.19 -15.88 -13.05
CA GLN A 147 8.51 -14.60 -12.81
C GLN A 147 7.47 -14.68 -11.69
N SER A 148 6.76 -15.81 -11.60
CA SER A 148 5.74 -16.02 -10.56
C SER A 148 6.36 -16.19 -9.17
N MET A 149 7.52 -16.87 -9.07
CA MET A 149 8.29 -16.92 -7.82
C MET A 149 8.79 -15.54 -7.39
N GLN A 150 9.31 -14.75 -8.32
CA GLN A 150 9.71 -13.37 -8.02
C GLN A 150 8.50 -12.51 -7.58
N ALA A 151 7.32 -12.77 -8.12
CA ALA A 151 6.09 -12.10 -7.68
C ALA A 151 5.74 -12.44 -6.23
N VAL A 152 5.98 -13.68 -5.79
CA VAL A 152 5.86 -14.05 -4.37
C VAL A 152 6.81 -13.23 -3.50
N PHE A 153 8.09 -13.12 -3.86
CA PHE A 153 9.05 -12.32 -3.08
C PHE A 153 8.62 -10.86 -2.98
N ARG A 154 8.26 -10.23 -4.11
CA ARG A 154 7.75 -8.85 -4.12
C ARG A 154 6.47 -8.69 -3.28
N SER A 155 5.58 -9.68 -3.28
CA SER A 155 4.35 -9.63 -2.47
C SER A 155 4.66 -9.64 -0.97
N ILE A 156 5.68 -10.39 -0.55
CA ILE A 156 6.10 -10.50 0.85
C ILE A 156 6.86 -9.24 1.28
N GLU A 157 7.80 -8.78 0.47
CA GLU A 157 8.53 -7.51 0.69
C GLU A 157 7.58 -6.33 0.87
N ARG A 158 6.48 -6.29 0.13
CA ARG A 158 5.47 -5.23 0.22
C ARG A 158 4.46 -5.43 1.35
N ALA A 159 4.29 -6.66 1.85
CA ALA A 159 3.29 -6.95 2.88
C ALA A 159 3.61 -6.26 4.20
N GLY A 160 4.88 -6.29 4.63
CA GLY A 160 5.34 -5.64 5.87
C GLY A 160 5.05 -4.14 5.90
N PRO A 161 5.59 -3.35 4.94
CA PRO A 161 5.33 -1.90 4.89
C PRO A 161 3.84 -1.54 4.80
N ARG A 162 3.01 -2.37 4.14
CA ARG A 162 1.55 -2.15 4.07
C ARG A 162 0.85 -2.42 5.40
N GLN A 163 1.31 -3.40 6.17
CA GLN A 163 0.81 -3.66 7.53
C GLN A 163 1.23 -2.55 8.48
N GLU A 164 2.50 -2.13 8.43
CA GLU A 164 3.01 -0.99 9.21
C GLU A 164 2.25 0.29 8.88
N LEU A 165 2.01 0.56 7.59
CA LEU A 165 1.21 1.71 7.16
C LEU A 165 -0.22 1.65 7.71
N ALA A 166 -0.86 0.47 7.69
CA ALA A 166 -2.20 0.32 8.27
C ALA A 166 -2.19 0.57 9.79
N SER A 167 -1.18 0.08 10.50
CA SER A 167 -1.02 0.33 11.95
C SER A 167 -0.72 1.80 12.25
N LEU A 168 0.05 2.48 11.41
CA LEU A 168 0.33 3.92 11.53
C LEU A 168 -0.96 4.74 11.39
N LEU A 169 -1.81 4.38 10.42
CA LEU A 169 -3.12 5.02 10.22
C LEU A 169 -4.03 4.83 11.44
N GLU A 170 -4.01 3.67 12.07
CA GLU A 170 -4.78 3.43 13.32
C GLU A 170 -4.25 4.23 14.49
N ARG A 171 -2.92 4.28 14.67
CA ARG A 171 -2.30 5.14 15.69
C ARG A 171 -2.66 6.61 15.48
N ALA A 172 -2.71 7.08 14.23
CA ALA A 172 -3.14 8.42 13.89
C ALA A 172 -4.63 8.68 14.25
N LEU A 173 -5.50 7.69 14.08
CA LEU A 173 -6.91 7.76 14.51
C LEU A 173 -7.05 7.83 16.04
N GLU A 174 -6.22 7.08 16.78
CA GLU A 174 -6.19 7.12 18.24
C GLU A 174 -5.78 8.50 18.75
N ILE A 175 -4.69 9.07 18.20
CA ILE A 175 -4.21 10.42 18.54
C ILE A 175 -5.27 11.48 18.21
N SER A 176 -5.93 11.35 17.06
CA SER A 176 -7.00 12.25 16.63
C SER A 176 -8.27 12.13 17.48
N SER A 177 -8.44 11.03 18.22
CA SER A 177 -9.61 10.80 19.08
C SER A 177 -9.32 11.04 20.56
N ALA A 178 -8.05 11.20 20.94
CA ALA A 178 -7.64 11.48 22.30
C ALA A 178 -8.03 12.91 22.72
N ALA A 179 -9.12 13.02 23.48
CA ALA A 179 -9.63 14.30 24.00
C ALA A 179 -8.71 14.97 25.05
N VAL A 180 -7.79 14.22 25.66
CA VAL A 180 -7.04 14.62 26.87
C VAL A 180 -5.61 15.08 26.57
N GLN A 181 -5.11 14.94 25.35
CA GLN A 181 -3.73 15.32 25.04
C GLN A 181 -3.58 16.83 24.78
N PRO A 182 -2.56 17.49 25.35
CA PRO A 182 -2.28 18.89 25.07
C PRO A 182 -1.94 19.07 23.59
N ALA A 183 -2.41 20.16 22.99
CA ALA A 183 -2.28 20.41 21.56
C ALA A 183 -0.82 20.36 21.05
N ALA A 184 0.12 20.86 21.85
CA ALA A 184 1.55 20.85 21.53
C ALA A 184 2.14 19.42 21.43
N SER A 185 1.70 18.47 22.26
CA SER A 185 2.18 17.08 22.18
C SER A 185 1.59 16.35 20.97
N LYS A 186 0.34 16.69 20.59
CA LYS A 186 -0.29 16.17 19.37
C LYS A 186 0.45 16.64 18.12
N LEU A 187 0.82 17.92 18.05
CA LEU A 187 1.51 18.51 16.89
C LEU A 187 2.89 17.88 16.63
N ALA A 188 3.73 17.75 17.67
CA ALA A 188 5.02 17.08 17.55
C ALA A 188 4.85 15.62 17.08
N SER A 189 3.83 14.93 17.60
CA SER A 189 3.50 13.58 17.15
C SER A 189 3.07 13.54 15.67
N TRP A 190 2.34 14.54 15.16
CA TRP A 190 1.92 14.59 13.77
C TRP A 190 3.05 14.78 12.76
N GLU A 191 4.09 15.54 13.10
CA GLU A 191 5.28 15.70 12.25
C GLU A 191 6.04 14.38 12.13
N GLU A 192 6.34 13.73 13.25
CA GLU A 192 6.99 12.41 13.28
C GLU A 192 6.19 11.37 12.48
N LEU A 193 4.87 11.36 12.67
CA LEU A 193 3.96 10.47 11.94
C LEU A 193 3.95 10.74 10.43
N SER A 194 4.08 11.99 10.02
CA SER A 194 4.08 12.38 8.61
C SER A 194 5.35 11.92 7.89
N ASP A 195 6.50 12.00 8.56
CA ASP A 195 7.76 11.47 8.04
C ASP A 195 7.72 9.95 7.93
N GLU A 196 7.21 9.28 8.97
CA GLU A 196 7.01 7.83 8.97
C GLU A 196 6.05 7.41 7.85
N LEU A 197 4.96 8.16 7.64
CA LEU A 197 4.01 7.93 6.55
C LEU A 197 4.69 7.97 5.19
N ASN A 198 5.48 9.01 4.91
CA ASN A 198 6.14 9.16 3.61
C ASN A 198 7.16 8.04 3.36
N LYS A 199 7.89 7.62 4.40
CA LYS A 199 8.80 6.48 4.34
C LYS A 199 8.07 5.17 4.01
N LEU A 200 6.96 4.90 4.70
CA LEU A 200 6.16 3.69 4.49
C LEU A 200 5.44 3.69 3.14
N LEU A 201 4.95 4.84 2.68
CA LEU A 201 4.37 4.99 1.35
C LEU A 201 5.39 4.61 0.26
N ALA A 202 6.62 5.12 0.36
CA ALA A 202 7.69 4.78 -0.58
C ALA A 202 8.00 3.26 -0.61
N GLY A 203 8.06 2.62 0.56
CA GLY A 203 8.35 1.17 0.66
C GLY A 203 7.16 0.25 0.30
N SER A 204 5.93 0.71 0.47
CA SER A 204 4.72 -0.11 0.27
C SER A 204 4.40 -0.39 -1.19
N HIS A 205 5.00 0.37 -2.12
CA HIS A 205 4.76 0.30 -3.56
C HIS A 205 3.25 0.13 -3.87
N LEU A 206 2.44 1.09 -3.42
CA LEU A 206 1.02 1.09 -3.72
C LEU A 206 0.83 1.14 -5.24
N GLN A 207 0.35 0.03 -5.81
CA GLN A 207 0.09 -0.07 -7.25
C GLN A 207 -1.15 0.72 -7.68
N ASP A 208 -1.87 1.33 -6.73
CA ASP A 208 -3.09 2.08 -6.97
C ASP A 208 -2.88 3.56 -6.60
N PRO A 209 -2.65 4.43 -7.60
CA PRO A 209 -2.47 5.86 -7.39
C PRO A 209 -3.65 6.51 -6.67
N ARG A 210 -4.86 5.97 -6.81
CA ARG A 210 -6.06 6.50 -6.14
C ARG A 210 -6.01 6.25 -4.65
N MET A 211 -5.49 5.09 -4.25
CA MET A 211 -5.31 4.75 -2.83
C MET A 211 -4.24 5.65 -2.19
N GLU A 212 -3.12 5.89 -2.89
CA GLU A 212 -2.10 6.81 -2.40
C GLU A 212 -2.64 8.24 -2.27
N PHE A 213 -3.33 8.73 -3.29
CA PHE A 213 -3.96 10.05 -3.26
C PHE A 213 -4.97 10.18 -2.12
N ALA A 214 -5.89 9.20 -1.97
CA ALA A 214 -6.87 9.19 -0.91
C ALA A 214 -6.21 9.20 0.48
N LEU A 215 -5.12 8.44 0.64
CA LEU A 215 -4.36 8.41 1.88
C LEU A 215 -3.74 9.77 2.19
N ARG A 216 -3.04 10.38 1.23
CA ARG A 216 -2.41 11.70 1.41
C ARG A 216 -3.44 12.79 1.72
N THR A 217 -4.57 12.77 1.03
CA THR A 217 -5.65 13.75 1.24
C THR A 217 -6.31 13.58 2.60
N SER A 218 -6.64 12.35 2.99
CA SER A 218 -7.25 12.08 4.31
C SER A 218 -6.29 12.42 5.45
N TRP A 219 -5.00 12.11 5.26
CA TRP A 219 -3.94 12.45 6.22
C TRP A 219 -3.80 13.95 6.43
N LYS A 220 -3.66 14.72 5.34
CA LYS A 220 -3.64 16.19 5.39
C LYS A 220 -4.88 16.74 6.09
N GLY A 221 -6.05 16.18 5.80
CA GLY A 221 -7.30 16.57 6.46
C GLY A 221 -7.30 16.35 7.98
N MET A 222 -6.67 15.28 8.46
CA MET A 222 -6.53 15.00 9.90
C MET A 222 -5.52 15.92 10.58
N THR A 223 -4.37 16.18 9.95
CA THR A 223 -3.34 17.06 10.51
C THR A 223 -3.82 18.52 10.57
N SER A 224 -4.48 19.00 9.50
CA SER A 224 -5.07 20.35 9.49
C SER A 224 -6.17 20.52 10.54
N ALA A 225 -7.02 19.50 10.74
CA ALA A 225 -8.04 19.54 11.79
C ALA A 225 -7.42 19.59 13.20
N ALA A 226 -6.37 18.78 13.44
CA ALA A 226 -5.65 18.79 14.71
C ALA A 226 -4.96 20.15 14.99
N ALA A 227 -4.38 20.78 13.97
CA ALA A 227 -3.79 22.10 14.08
C ALA A 227 -4.85 23.17 14.42
N ALA A 228 -6.02 23.12 13.77
CA ALA A 228 -7.13 24.04 14.04
C ALA A 228 -7.67 23.90 15.48
N GLU A 229 -7.83 22.67 15.98
CA GLU A 229 -8.19 22.43 17.39
C GLU A 229 -7.17 23.04 18.35
N GLY A 230 -5.87 22.92 18.04
CA GLY A 230 -4.81 23.48 18.87
C GLY A 230 -4.87 25.01 18.99
N VAL A 231 -5.21 25.71 17.90
CA VAL A 231 -5.37 27.17 17.90
C VAL A 231 -6.56 27.60 18.75
N LEU A 232 -7.69 26.89 18.67
CA LEU A 232 -8.90 27.20 19.44
C LEU A 232 -8.66 27.05 20.95
N VAL A 233 -8.00 25.96 21.37
CA VAL A 233 -7.69 25.71 22.79
C VAL A 233 -6.71 26.76 23.34
N ALA A 234 -5.74 27.21 22.53
CA ALA A 234 -4.81 28.26 22.94
C ALA A 234 -5.50 29.62 23.14
N GLN A 235 -6.51 29.95 22.31
CA GLN A 235 -7.30 31.18 22.44
C GLN A 235 -8.19 31.16 23.69
N ASP A 236 -8.82 30.02 24.02
CA ASP A 236 -9.63 29.90 25.24
C ASP A 236 -8.77 30.02 26.51
N ALA A 237 -7.52 29.54 26.46
CA ALA A 237 -6.61 29.57 27.60
C ALA A 237 -5.99 30.96 27.87
N SER A 238 -5.81 31.81 26.85
CA SER A 238 -5.20 33.13 27.01
C SER A 238 -6.13 34.17 27.65
N GLY A 239 -7.45 33.90 27.70
CA GLY A 239 -8.44 34.80 28.33
C GLY A 239 -8.58 36.18 27.66
N GLU A 240 -7.82 36.45 26.60
CA GLU A 240 -7.94 37.68 25.80
C GLU A 240 -9.18 37.55 24.91
N LYS A 241 -10.29 38.13 25.37
CA LYS A 241 -11.43 38.37 24.49
C LYS A 241 -10.93 39.19 23.31
N PRO A 242 -11.21 38.78 22.05
CA PRO A 242 -10.86 39.59 20.89
C PRO A 242 -11.54 40.94 21.04
N THR A 243 -10.74 41.98 21.25
CA THR A 243 -11.21 43.37 21.19
C THR A 243 -11.55 43.64 19.74
N VAL A 244 -12.85 43.57 19.42
CA VAL A 244 -13.36 43.96 18.12
C VAL A 244 -13.10 45.46 17.98
N GLY A 245 -12.03 45.81 17.27
CA GLY A 245 -11.75 47.19 16.88
C GLY A 245 -12.93 47.71 16.08
N SER A 246 -13.70 48.62 16.69
CA SER A 246 -14.81 49.32 16.06
C SER A 246 -14.32 50.42 15.13
#